data_AF-A0A8H6WYD2-F1
#
_entry.id   AF-A0A8H6WYD2-F1
#
_cell.length_a   1.000
_cell.length_b   1.000
_cell.length_c   1.000
_cell.angle_alpha   90.00
_cell.angle_beta   90.00
_cell.angle_gamma   90.00
#
_symmetry.space_group_name_H-M   'P 1'
#
loop_
_entity.id
_entity.type
_entity.pdbx_description
1 polymer ?
#
loop_
_entity_poly.entity_id
_entity_poly.type
_entity_poly.pdbx_seq_one_letter_code
_entity_poly.pdbx_strand_id
1 'polypeptide(L)'
;MFGPNRDTSARIFRKTLCLCYPNLSNPKAMKRAAVRRRPSSPAWHLIYLRNMGADAHFYFASRPPIFLSAMFSALLITLSILSTVKADHIYSATYLPSNLPDHTEDGQSGTNQCGTSNNQTSMCQNAFMNAIDDWCVWAPPEAGPQNTIGETEQIEVSWCIKPGYGTRLIPDGVIKGAHWLITPDYIQVTGVGDLTKLNIPAGNDGGGELDPHGADGNGNPVGGIVFSNAFGGQTEEIFEWTNFMDNTNFCFRICDPKGKDPAAYCQHIYDTLGCEWNMPANYDEGFDTCSADSGEPMGVYGGSTFHQGDAVTPDPHPAPKPTNCKTVATVTNGFALTSGASQPTGSAGSSGSAGSSGGASGASRSGSSGSAKATNSNSGSTSPSATGKSAGVSTSVQGWERIVVSVGSALVFSLVGAAVVL
;
A
#
# COMPACT_ATOMS: atom_id res chain seq x y z
N MET A 1 -34.66 -21.52 -62.97
CA MET A 1 -35.39 -22.77 -62.68
C MET A 1 -35.44 -22.95 -61.16
N PHE A 2 -36.58 -23.44 -60.64
CA PHE A 2 -36.85 -24.00 -59.30
C PHE A 2 -36.09 -23.53 -58.02
N GLY A 3 -36.86 -23.05 -57.03
CA GLY A 3 -36.56 -23.16 -55.58
C GLY A 3 -37.25 -24.42 -54.99
N PRO A 4 -37.78 -24.45 -53.74
CA PRO A 4 -37.92 -23.42 -52.69
C PRO A 4 -37.10 -23.77 -51.40
N ASN A 5 -37.04 -23.06 -50.26
CA ASN A 5 -37.98 -22.29 -49.41
C ASN A 5 -37.28 -21.02 -48.80
N ARG A 6 -37.82 -20.12 -47.95
CA ARG A 6 -38.97 -20.04 -46.99
C ARG A 6 -38.75 -20.68 -45.59
N ASP A 7 -39.31 -20.17 -44.48
CA ASP A 7 -40.18 -18.98 -44.28
C ASP A 7 -39.91 -18.21 -42.97
N THR A 8 -40.63 -17.09 -42.82
CA THR A 8 -40.50 -16.00 -41.83
C THR A 8 -41.16 -16.19 -40.45
N SER A 9 -40.59 -15.57 -39.40
CA SER A 9 -41.27 -14.87 -38.26
C SER A 9 -40.22 -14.48 -37.18
N ALA A 10 -40.17 -13.33 -36.49
CA ALA A 10 -41.05 -12.17 -36.26
C ALA A 10 -42.07 -12.23 -35.09
N ARG A 11 -41.76 -11.43 -34.04
CA ARG A 11 -42.63 -10.87 -32.97
C ARG A 11 -42.97 -11.73 -31.71
N ILE A 12 -43.33 -10.96 -30.67
CA ILE A 12 -44.05 -11.31 -29.42
C ILE A 12 -43.18 -11.87 -28.26
N PHE A 13 -42.58 -10.94 -27.52
CA PHE A 13 -42.48 -11.05 -26.06
C PHE A 13 -43.89 -11.18 -25.46
N ARG A 14 -44.10 -12.09 -24.49
CA ARG A 14 -45.34 -12.15 -23.71
C ARG A 14 -45.13 -12.75 -22.31
N LYS A 15 -45.22 -11.88 -21.30
CA LYS A 15 -45.48 -12.19 -19.86
C LYS A 15 -44.40 -13.08 -19.18
N THR A 16 -44.00 -12.82 -17.95
CA THR A 16 -44.85 -12.42 -16.82
C THR A 16 -44.09 -11.54 -15.82
N LEU A 17 -44.64 -10.35 -15.57
CA LEU A 17 -44.46 -9.60 -14.33
C LEU A 17 -45.65 -8.67 -14.20
N CYS A 18 -46.38 -8.76 -13.08
CA CYS A 18 -47.67 -8.11 -12.92
C CYS A 18 -47.89 -7.75 -11.45
N LEU A 19 -47.96 -6.45 -11.16
CA LEU A 19 -48.46 -5.86 -9.91
C LEU A 19 -47.57 -6.11 -8.65
N CYS A 20 -47.43 -5.18 -7.70
CA CYS A 20 -47.99 -3.83 -7.62
C CYS A 20 -47.08 -2.90 -6.77
N TYR A 21 -46.98 -1.63 -7.16
CA TYR A 21 -46.41 -0.56 -6.34
C TYR A 21 -47.35 0.66 -6.40
N PRO A 22 -48.05 1.01 -5.31
CA PRO A 22 -48.82 2.25 -5.23
C PRO A 22 -47.96 3.38 -4.65
N ASN A 23 -47.46 4.26 -5.52
CA ASN A 23 -46.90 5.54 -5.11
C ASN A 23 -48.04 6.44 -4.55
N LEU A 24 -47.86 7.07 -3.40
CA LEU A 24 -48.87 7.94 -2.77
C LEU A 24 -48.26 9.23 -2.24
N SER A 25 -48.76 10.36 -2.75
CA SER A 25 -48.28 11.69 -2.41
C SER A 25 -49.42 12.65 -2.01
N ASN A 26 -49.49 12.95 -0.71
CA ASN A 26 -50.04 14.20 -0.15
C ASN A 26 -51.61 14.36 -0.19
N PRO A 27 -52.25 15.45 0.29
CA PRO A 27 -52.84 15.40 1.65
C PRO A 27 -54.30 15.91 1.83
N LYS A 28 -54.86 15.63 3.02
CA LYS A 28 -55.79 16.43 3.88
C LYS A 28 -57.07 15.70 4.35
N ALA A 29 -57.52 16.10 5.55
CA ALA A 29 -58.80 15.76 6.23
C ALA A 29 -58.88 14.32 6.82
N MET A 30 -59.61 14.02 7.91
CA MET A 30 -60.59 14.81 8.70
C MET A 30 -60.33 14.87 10.23
N LYS A 31 -61.16 15.69 10.90
CA LYS A 31 -61.07 16.21 12.27
C LYS A 31 -61.44 15.24 13.42
N ARG A 32 -60.69 15.37 14.53
CA ARG A 32 -61.13 15.50 15.95
C ARG A 32 -62.13 14.50 16.60
N ALA A 33 -61.65 13.86 17.67
CA ALA A 33 -62.30 13.80 19.00
C ALA A 33 -61.21 13.96 20.09
N ALA A 34 -61.24 15.02 20.91
CA ALA A 34 -61.63 14.99 22.33
C ALA A 34 -60.79 14.00 23.20
N VAL A 35 -59.73 14.40 23.95
CA VAL A 35 -59.72 15.21 25.20
C VAL A 35 -60.43 14.45 26.35
N ARG A 36 -59.79 14.04 27.48
CA ARG A 36 -58.99 14.85 28.44
C ARG A 36 -58.21 13.96 29.46
N ARG A 37 -57.03 14.44 29.96
CA ARG A 37 -56.41 14.34 31.34
C ARG A 37 -56.62 13.09 32.24
N ARG A 38 -55.70 12.68 33.15
CA ARG A 38 -54.26 12.93 33.50
C ARG A 38 -53.82 11.79 34.49
N PRO A 39 -52.53 11.64 34.88
CA PRO A 39 -52.02 10.45 35.58
C PRO A 39 -52.01 10.52 37.11
N SER A 40 -51.93 9.35 37.76
CA SER A 40 -51.44 9.17 39.14
C SER A 40 -51.00 7.71 39.42
N SER A 41 -49.71 7.51 39.70
CA SER A 41 -49.19 6.42 40.54
C SER A 41 -49.17 6.94 42.02
N PRO A 42 -48.96 6.13 43.10
CA PRO A 42 -47.93 5.09 43.23
C PRO A 42 -48.32 3.86 44.11
N ALA A 43 -47.27 3.12 44.53
CA ALA A 43 -47.14 2.24 45.70
C ALA A 43 -47.47 0.73 45.59
N TRP A 44 -46.39 -0.05 45.74
CA TRP A 44 -46.22 -1.31 46.51
C TRP A 44 -47.43 -2.03 47.12
N HIS A 45 -47.41 -3.37 47.02
CA HIS A 45 -47.72 -4.28 48.14
C HIS A 45 -46.95 -5.60 48.01
N LEU A 46 -46.51 -6.17 49.14
CA LEU A 46 -46.07 -7.58 49.24
C LEU A 46 -47.29 -8.48 49.47
N ILE A 47 -47.19 -9.75 49.05
CA ILE A 47 -48.08 -10.84 49.51
C ILE A 47 -47.21 -12.01 49.99
N TYR A 48 -47.59 -12.65 51.10
CA TYR A 48 -46.73 -13.56 51.87
C TYR A 48 -47.52 -14.75 52.43
N LEU A 49 -47.30 -15.95 51.87
CA LEU A 49 -47.80 -17.27 52.32
C LEU A 49 -46.74 -18.32 51.88
N ARG A 50 -46.14 -19.26 52.65
CA ARG A 50 -46.46 -19.95 53.93
C ARG A 50 -47.64 -20.92 53.81
N ASN A 51 -47.63 -22.22 54.19
CA ASN A 51 -46.76 -23.16 54.98
C ASN A 51 -46.91 -24.59 54.32
N MET A 52 -46.25 -25.74 54.61
CA MET A 52 -45.35 -26.31 55.64
C MET A 52 -44.37 -27.36 55.00
N GLY A 53 -43.53 -28.05 55.81
CA GLY A 53 -42.79 -29.30 55.47
C GLY A 53 -41.26 -29.16 55.65
N ALA A 54 -40.59 -29.57 56.73
CA ALA A 54 -40.56 -30.84 57.49
C ALA A 54 -40.00 -32.02 56.63
N ASP A 55 -38.95 -32.76 57.02
CA ASP A 55 -38.09 -32.73 58.24
C ASP A 55 -36.82 -33.61 57.97
N ALA A 56 -35.71 -33.66 58.72
CA ALA A 56 -35.23 -33.02 59.96
C ALA A 56 -33.67 -33.02 60.00
N HIS A 57 -33.01 -32.58 61.09
CA HIS A 57 -31.54 -32.64 61.27
C HIS A 57 -31.02 -33.91 61.96
N PHE A 58 -29.84 -34.38 61.56
CA PHE A 58 -28.90 -35.09 62.45
C PHE A 58 -27.49 -34.49 62.33
N TYR A 59 -26.96 -33.99 63.45
CA TYR A 59 -25.55 -33.65 63.59
C TYR A 59 -24.78 -34.85 64.14
N PHE A 60 -23.66 -35.19 63.52
CA PHE A 60 -22.55 -35.86 64.20
C PHE A 60 -21.25 -35.16 63.85
N ALA A 61 -20.46 -34.81 64.86
CA ALA A 61 -19.25 -34.01 64.69
C ALA A 61 -18.00 -34.88 64.75
N SER A 62 -17.18 -34.84 63.70
CA SER A 62 -15.79 -35.29 63.71
C SER A 62 -14.95 -34.34 62.85
N ARG A 63 -13.79 -33.93 63.37
CA ARG A 63 -12.84 -33.04 62.68
C ARG A 63 -11.63 -33.83 62.19
N PRO A 64 -11.41 -33.96 60.87
CA PRO A 64 -10.09 -34.23 60.29
C PRO A 64 -9.30 -32.91 60.07
N PRO A 65 -7.97 -32.96 59.81
CA PRO A 65 -7.08 -31.82 59.98
C PRO A 65 -6.98 -30.85 58.79
N ILE A 66 -6.57 -29.61 59.08
CA ILE A 66 -6.37 -28.50 58.13
C ILE A 66 -5.03 -28.68 57.38
N PHE A 67 -4.93 -29.68 56.51
CA PHE A 67 -3.68 -29.96 55.75
C PHE A 67 -3.86 -30.41 54.28
N LEU A 68 -5.04 -30.22 53.67
CA LEU A 68 -5.26 -30.57 52.25
C LEU A 68 -5.78 -29.44 51.33
N SER A 69 -5.93 -28.20 51.81
CA SER A 69 -6.43 -27.08 50.98
C SER A 69 -5.34 -26.28 50.25
N ALA A 70 -4.05 -26.61 50.43
CA ALA A 70 -2.93 -25.78 49.97
C ALA A 70 -2.31 -26.19 48.61
N MET A 71 -2.67 -27.37 48.07
CA MET A 71 -1.99 -27.91 46.86
C MET A 71 -2.82 -27.84 45.57
N PHE A 72 -4.14 -27.59 45.65
CA PHE A 72 -4.99 -27.44 44.45
C PHE A 72 -5.11 -25.99 43.94
N SER A 73 -4.91 -24.97 44.78
CA SER A 73 -4.81 -23.57 44.33
C SER A 73 -3.48 -23.26 43.63
N ALA A 74 -2.43 -24.07 43.87
CA ALA A 74 -1.12 -23.87 43.25
C ALA A 74 -1.07 -24.27 41.77
N LEU A 75 -1.90 -25.23 41.34
CA LEU A 75 -1.85 -25.81 39.98
C LEU A 75 -2.71 -25.04 38.96
N LEU A 76 -3.68 -24.25 39.41
CA LEU A 76 -4.56 -23.44 38.55
C LEU A 76 -4.09 -21.98 38.39
N ILE A 77 -3.02 -21.57 39.08
CA ILE A 77 -2.41 -20.23 38.94
C ILE A 77 -1.16 -20.29 38.03
N THR A 78 -0.55 -21.47 37.86
CA THR A 78 0.62 -21.69 37.00
C THR A 78 0.29 -21.90 35.51
N LEU A 79 -0.98 -21.86 35.11
CA LEU A 79 -1.42 -22.00 33.71
C LEU A 79 -2.23 -20.79 33.22
N SER A 80 -1.82 -19.59 33.63
CA SER A 80 -2.38 -18.31 33.16
C SER A 80 -1.31 -17.34 32.64
N ILE A 81 -0.05 -17.77 32.58
CA ILE A 81 1.07 -17.03 31.97
C ILE A 81 1.47 -17.74 30.66
N LEU A 82 0.49 -18.01 29.80
CA LEU A 82 0.75 -18.42 28.43
C LEU A 82 0.89 -17.16 27.57
N SER A 83 2.04 -16.50 27.76
CA SER A 83 2.68 -15.58 26.82
C SER A 83 1.76 -14.75 25.91
N THR A 84 1.18 -13.66 26.43
CA THR A 84 1.00 -12.46 25.60
C THR A 84 2.35 -11.80 25.35
N VAL A 85 3.25 -12.55 24.71
CA VAL A 85 4.27 -11.95 23.87
C VAL A 85 3.48 -11.37 22.70
N LYS A 86 3.11 -10.09 22.82
CA LYS A 86 3.18 -9.26 21.62
C LYS A 86 4.61 -9.45 21.12
N ALA A 87 4.76 -10.03 19.94
CA ALA A 87 5.97 -9.78 19.19
C ALA A 87 5.93 -8.26 18.96
N ASP A 88 6.81 -7.52 19.61
CA ASP A 88 7.15 -6.20 19.11
C ASP A 88 7.79 -6.49 17.75
N HIS A 89 7.04 -6.30 16.66
CA HIS A 89 7.49 -6.55 15.30
C HIS A 89 8.54 -5.49 14.97
N ILE A 90 9.77 -5.71 15.45
CA ILE A 90 10.94 -4.94 15.04
C ILE A 90 11.28 -5.43 13.63
N TYR A 91 10.59 -4.86 12.64
CA TYR A 91 10.95 -4.97 11.25
C TYR A 91 12.34 -4.34 11.07
N SER A 92 13.38 -5.16 11.15
CA SER A 92 14.67 -4.79 10.55
C SER A 92 14.46 -4.76 9.05
N ALA A 93 14.92 -3.71 8.38
CA ALA A 93 14.96 -3.67 6.93
C ALA A 93 15.67 -4.93 6.39
N THR A 94 15.00 -5.65 5.49
CA THR A 94 15.54 -6.80 4.76
C THR A 94 16.43 -6.30 3.64
N TYR A 95 15.97 -5.24 2.97
CA TYR A 95 16.66 -4.54 1.90
C TYR A 95 17.05 -3.12 2.29
N LEU A 96 18.09 -2.63 1.62
CA LEU A 96 18.49 -1.23 1.56
C LEU A 96 18.59 -0.86 0.07
N PRO A 97 18.38 0.41 -0.33
CA PRO A 97 18.51 0.82 -1.73
C PRO A 97 19.87 0.51 -2.39
N SER A 98 20.88 0.12 -1.61
CA SER A 98 22.22 -0.26 -2.05
C SER A 98 22.51 -1.76 -2.15
N ASN A 99 21.60 -2.66 -1.74
CA ASN A 99 21.84 -4.12 -1.74
C ASN A 99 20.78 -4.96 -2.47
N LEU A 100 19.85 -4.33 -3.19
CA LEU A 100 18.71 -4.99 -3.81
C LEU A 100 19.10 -6.02 -4.88
N PRO A 101 18.40 -7.18 -4.94
CA PRO A 101 18.41 -8.04 -6.11
C PRO A 101 17.69 -7.35 -7.29
N ASP A 102 17.78 -7.93 -8.49
CA ASP A 102 17.08 -7.40 -9.67
C ASP A 102 15.56 -7.53 -9.54
N HIS A 103 15.08 -8.63 -8.96
CA HIS A 103 13.69 -8.89 -8.58
C HIS A 103 13.70 -9.47 -7.15
N THR A 104 12.71 -9.15 -6.31
CA THR A 104 12.51 -9.81 -5.01
C THR A 104 11.50 -10.94 -5.07
N GLU A 105 10.45 -10.84 -5.89
CA GLU A 105 9.32 -11.78 -5.90
C GLU A 105 9.11 -12.50 -7.24
N ASP A 106 8.58 -13.73 -7.16
CA ASP A 106 8.18 -14.50 -8.34
C ASP A 106 6.98 -13.83 -9.04
N GLY A 107 7.08 -13.65 -10.36
CA GLY A 107 6.06 -12.99 -11.18
C GLY A 107 6.22 -11.48 -11.35
N GLN A 108 7.18 -10.87 -10.64
CA GLN A 108 7.52 -9.46 -10.75
C GLN A 108 7.84 -9.03 -12.20
N SER A 109 7.31 -7.88 -12.64
CA SER A 109 7.41 -7.40 -14.03
C SER A 109 8.41 -6.27 -14.28
N GLY A 110 8.82 -5.58 -13.22
CA GLY A 110 9.81 -4.51 -13.24
C GLY A 110 11.14 -4.96 -12.63
N THR A 111 11.85 -4.03 -11.98
CA THR A 111 13.14 -4.30 -11.33
C THR A 111 13.34 -3.45 -10.09
N ASN A 112 13.97 -4.03 -9.06
CA ASN A 112 14.43 -3.32 -7.88
C ASN A 112 15.87 -2.76 -8.06
N GLN A 113 16.58 -3.09 -9.15
CA GLN A 113 17.89 -2.51 -9.51
C GLN A 113 17.77 -1.23 -10.36
N CYS A 114 16.92 -0.30 -9.91
CA CYS A 114 16.57 0.93 -10.64
C CYS A 114 17.76 1.84 -11.00
N GLY A 115 18.87 1.77 -10.25
CA GLY A 115 19.99 2.69 -10.38
C GLY A 115 19.63 4.10 -9.90
N THR A 116 20.11 5.14 -10.61
CA THR A 116 19.94 6.55 -10.20
C THR A 116 19.50 7.50 -11.32
N SER A 117 19.52 7.05 -12.58
CA SER A 117 19.18 7.85 -13.75
C SER A 117 17.70 7.73 -14.10
N ASN A 118 16.91 8.74 -13.74
CA ASN A 118 15.46 8.74 -13.94
C ASN A 118 15.09 8.77 -15.44
N ASN A 119 14.02 8.07 -15.81
CA ASN A 119 13.58 7.91 -17.19
C ASN A 119 12.08 7.58 -17.23
N GLN A 120 11.31 8.18 -18.15
CA GLN A 120 9.87 7.91 -18.29
C GLN A 120 9.53 6.52 -18.83
N THR A 121 10.51 5.75 -19.35
CA THR A 121 10.36 4.32 -19.64
C THR A 121 11.04 3.44 -18.58
N SER A 122 11.25 3.94 -17.36
CA SER A 122 11.76 3.13 -16.25
C SER A 122 10.75 2.06 -15.84
N MET A 123 11.26 0.90 -15.42
CA MET A 123 10.50 -0.20 -14.84
C MET A 123 10.83 -0.38 -13.35
N CYS A 124 11.27 0.69 -12.69
CA CYS A 124 11.63 0.65 -11.27
C CYS A 124 10.43 0.32 -10.37
N GLN A 125 10.60 -0.71 -9.53
CA GLN A 125 9.63 -1.13 -8.51
C GLN A 125 10.13 -0.86 -7.08
N ASN A 126 10.83 0.27 -6.91
CA ASN A 126 11.13 0.86 -5.61
C ASN A 126 10.47 2.25 -5.52
N ALA A 127 9.68 2.50 -4.48
CA ALA A 127 9.15 3.81 -4.14
C ALA A 127 9.86 4.39 -2.90
N PHE A 128 9.81 5.71 -2.78
CA PHE A 128 10.44 6.45 -1.69
C PHE A 128 9.43 7.42 -1.06
N MET A 129 9.43 7.55 0.26
CA MET A 129 8.50 8.38 1.03
C MET A 129 9.25 9.08 2.17
N ASN A 130 9.91 10.19 1.87
CA ASN A 130 10.81 10.89 2.80
C ASN A 130 10.31 12.29 3.24
N ALA A 131 9.79 13.09 2.30
CA ALA A 131 9.31 14.46 2.56
C ALA A 131 8.35 14.94 1.47
N ILE A 132 7.72 16.10 1.66
CA ILE A 132 6.80 16.75 0.69
C ILE A 132 7.38 16.98 -0.71
N ASP A 133 8.70 17.12 -0.85
CA ASP A 133 9.45 17.24 -2.10
C ASP A 133 10.23 15.97 -2.48
N ASP A 134 10.04 14.88 -1.71
CA ASP A 134 10.79 13.63 -1.75
C ASP A 134 9.86 12.44 -1.47
N TRP A 135 8.89 12.25 -2.38
CA TRP A 135 7.94 11.13 -2.37
C TRP A 135 7.71 10.58 -3.79
N CYS A 136 7.10 9.39 -3.84
CA CYS A 136 6.69 8.70 -5.06
C CYS A 136 5.30 8.10 -4.90
N VAL A 137 4.68 7.75 -6.02
CA VAL A 137 3.46 6.92 -6.12
C VAL A 137 3.68 5.82 -7.15
N TRP A 138 2.85 4.79 -7.08
CA TRP A 138 2.76 3.75 -8.10
C TRP A 138 1.78 4.17 -9.20
N ALA A 139 2.11 3.97 -10.48
CA ALA A 139 1.18 4.19 -11.60
C ALA A 139 1.65 3.51 -12.91
N PRO A 140 0.74 3.26 -13.89
CA PRO A 140 0.92 2.15 -14.83
C PRO A 140 2.17 2.24 -15.72
N PRO A 141 2.82 1.09 -16.04
CA PRO A 141 4.01 1.08 -16.87
C PRO A 141 3.75 1.55 -18.30
N GLU A 142 2.53 1.38 -18.80
CA GLU A 142 2.09 1.84 -20.13
C GLU A 142 0.73 2.53 -20.03
N ALA A 143 0.44 3.48 -20.93
CA ALA A 143 -0.85 4.14 -21.01
C ALA A 143 -1.85 3.34 -21.85
N GLY A 144 -3.08 3.17 -21.35
CA GLY A 144 -4.13 2.48 -22.09
C GLY A 144 -5.52 2.69 -21.50
N PRO A 145 -6.60 2.61 -22.32
CA PRO A 145 -7.98 2.78 -21.84
C PRO A 145 -8.50 1.60 -20.99
N GLN A 146 -7.66 0.58 -20.76
CA GLN A 146 -7.92 -0.56 -19.88
C GLN A 146 -6.85 -0.68 -18.78
N ASN A 147 -5.93 0.29 -18.71
CA ASN A 147 -4.83 0.30 -17.73
C ASN A 147 -5.26 1.13 -16.50
N THR A 148 -6.47 0.85 -16.02
CA THR A 148 -6.98 1.34 -14.74
C THR A 148 -6.20 0.66 -13.62
N ILE A 149 -5.99 1.34 -12.50
CA ILE A 149 -5.17 0.82 -11.39
C ILE A 149 -5.59 -0.60 -11.02
N GLY A 150 -6.88 -0.84 -10.76
CA GLY A 150 -7.46 -2.17 -10.46
C GLY A 150 -7.33 -3.27 -11.54
N GLU A 151 -6.78 -2.98 -12.73
CA GLU A 151 -6.46 -3.96 -13.78
C GLU A 151 -4.94 -4.08 -14.02
N THR A 152 -4.12 -3.17 -13.46
CA THR A 152 -2.66 -3.14 -13.59
C THR A 152 -1.90 -3.25 -12.27
N GLU A 153 -2.59 -3.40 -11.13
CA GLU A 153 -2.02 -3.37 -9.77
C GLU A 153 -0.73 -4.19 -9.61
N GLN A 154 -0.68 -5.40 -10.17
CA GLN A 154 0.49 -6.29 -10.09
C GLN A 154 1.74 -5.77 -10.81
N ILE A 155 1.60 -4.89 -11.80
CA ILE A 155 2.67 -4.46 -12.72
C ILE A 155 3.02 -2.97 -12.63
N GLU A 156 2.48 -2.27 -11.63
CA GLU A 156 2.73 -0.85 -11.40
C GLU A 156 4.22 -0.53 -11.21
N VAL A 157 4.61 0.70 -11.56
CA VAL A 157 6.00 1.19 -11.48
C VAL A 157 6.06 2.55 -10.80
N SER A 158 7.21 2.90 -10.22
CA SER A 158 7.32 4.09 -9.38
C SER A 158 7.51 5.38 -10.19
N TRP A 159 6.68 6.38 -9.86
CA TRP A 159 6.77 7.76 -10.31
C TRP A 159 7.08 8.66 -9.11
N CYS A 160 8.22 9.34 -9.11
CA CYS A 160 8.69 10.18 -8.00
C CYS A 160 8.64 11.68 -8.33
N ILE A 161 8.43 12.52 -7.31
CA ILE A 161 8.79 13.93 -7.39
C ILE A 161 10.31 14.05 -7.55
N LYS A 162 11.08 13.50 -6.61
CA LYS A 162 12.52 13.76 -6.55
C LYS A 162 13.33 12.92 -7.54
N PRO A 163 14.27 13.53 -8.29
CA PRO A 163 15.20 12.81 -9.14
C PRO A 163 16.36 12.19 -8.34
N GLY A 164 16.77 10.99 -8.76
CA GLY A 164 17.95 10.28 -8.24
C GLY A 164 17.72 8.81 -7.93
N TYR A 165 16.49 8.31 -8.10
CA TYR A 165 16.08 6.95 -7.73
C TYR A 165 15.99 5.97 -8.91
N GLY A 166 16.28 6.43 -10.14
CA GLY A 166 16.14 5.60 -11.35
C GLY A 166 14.68 5.36 -11.78
N THR A 167 13.74 6.01 -11.11
CA THR A 167 12.29 5.94 -11.31
C THR A 167 11.82 6.75 -12.52
N ARG A 168 10.51 6.78 -12.76
CA ARG A 168 9.87 7.79 -13.59
C ARG A 168 9.75 9.08 -12.77
N LEU A 169 9.80 10.24 -13.43
CA LEU A 169 9.49 11.52 -12.78
C LEU A 169 8.02 11.85 -12.95
N ILE A 170 7.36 12.22 -11.85
CA ILE A 170 6.09 12.94 -11.88
C ILE A 170 6.38 14.29 -12.55
N PRO A 171 5.69 14.66 -13.65
CA PRO A 171 6.01 15.89 -14.36
C PRO A 171 5.60 17.16 -13.60
N ASP A 172 6.38 18.23 -13.76
CA ASP A 172 6.13 19.52 -13.12
C ASP A 172 4.70 20.03 -13.44
N GLY A 173 3.98 20.43 -12.40
CA GLY A 173 2.62 20.97 -12.52
C GLY A 173 1.52 19.94 -12.82
N VAL A 174 1.82 18.63 -12.80
CA VAL A 174 0.78 17.59 -12.82
C VAL A 174 0.02 17.56 -11.49
N ILE A 175 0.75 17.55 -10.38
CA ILE A 175 0.20 17.68 -9.03
C ILE A 175 -0.28 19.13 -8.82
N LYS A 176 -1.50 19.29 -8.30
CA LYS A 176 -2.12 20.57 -7.94
C LYS A 176 -2.15 20.82 -6.44
N GLY A 177 -2.28 19.75 -5.66
CA GLY A 177 -2.11 19.80 -4.21
C GLY A 177 -1.43 18.55 -3.67
N ALA A 178 -0.67 18.70 -2.59
CA ALA A 178 -0.09 17.60 -1.82
C ALA A 178 0.18 18.03 -0.38
N HIS A 179 -0.31 17.24 0.58
CA HIS A 179 -0.29 17.53 2.00
C HIS A 179 0.52 16.44 2.73
N TRP A 180 1.70 16.80 3.22
CA TRP A 180 2.59 15.86 3.91
C TRP A 180 2.34 15.86 5.42
N LEU A 181 1.61 14.85 5.89
CA LEU A 181 1.19 14.72 7.28
C LEU A 181 2.07 13.72 8.03
N ILE A 182 2.67 14.16 9.13
CA ILE A 182 3.50 13.35 10.03
C ILE A 182 2.75 13.07 11.33
N THR A 183 2.64 11.79 11.72
CA THR A 183 2.06 11.36 13.00
C THR A 183 3.01 10.42 13.76
N PRO A 184 2.76 10.11 15.04
CA PRO A 184 3.56 9.16 15.81
C PRO A 184 3.58 7.70 15.33
N ASP A 185 2.56 7.23 14.60
CA ASP A 185 2.49 5.82 14.14
C ASP A 185 2.53 5.68 12.60
N TYR A 186 2.31 6.76 11.84
CA TYR A 186 2.40 6.78 10.36
C TYR A 186 2.72 8.15 9.76
N ILE A 187 3.14 8.15 8.50
CA ILE A 187 3.34 9.34 7.67
C ILE A 187 2.54 9.16 6.37
N GLN A 188 1.90 10.20 5.86
CA GLN A 188 1.16 10.13 4.60
C GLN A 188 1.31 11.38 3.74
N VAL A 189 1.19 11.19 2.43
CA VAL A 189 0.89 12.26 1.46
C VAL A 189 -0.52 12.05 0.92
N THR A 190 -1.30 13.11 0.84
CA THR A 190 -2.64 13.14 0.22
C THR A 190 -2.75 14.34 -0.70
N GLY A 191 -3.44 14.22 -1.85
CA GLY A 191 -3.47 15.31 -2.81
C GLY A 191 -4.25 15.05 -4.08
N VAL A 192 -4.15 16.01 -4.99
CA VAL A 192 -4.89 16.08 -6.26
C VAL A 192 -3.98 16.48 -7.42
N GLY A 193 -4.32 16.01 -8.63
CA GLY A 193 -3.51 16.21 -9.83
C GLY A 193 -4.23 15.86 -11.14
N ASP A 194 -3.57 16.11 -12.26
CA ASP A 194 -3.96 15.56 -13.58
C ASP A 194 -3.25 14.21 -13.77
N LEU A 195 -3.65 13.20 -12.98
CA LEU A 195 -2.91 11.94 -12.86
C LEU A 195 -3.01 11.06 -14.11
N THR A 196 -3.82 11.47 -15.11
CA THR A 196 -3.73 10.93 -16.48
C THR A 196 -2.37 11.13 -17.15
N LYS A 197 -1.49 11.97 -16.57
CA LYS A 197 -0.10 12.14 -16.99
C LYS A 197 0.88 11.12 -16.36
N LEU A 198 0.38 10.23 -15.50
CA LEU A 198 1.05 9.06 -14.95
C LEU A 198 0.48 7.76 -15.59
N ASN A 199 0.11 7.80 -16.88
CA ASN A 199 -0.50 6.70 -17.66
C ASN A 199 -1.92 6.24 -17.27
N ILE A 200 -2.46 6.66 -16.13
CA ILE A 200 -3.84 6.33 -15.69
C ILE A 200 -4.89 6.82 -16.72
N PRO A 201 -5.90 6.03 -17.08
CA PRO A 201 -6.93 6.43 -18.03
C PRO A 201 -7.86 7.53 -17.48
N ALA A 202 -8.33 8.41 -18.37
CA ALA A 202 -9.36 9.39 -18.03
C ALA A 202 -10.75 8.73 -17.99
N GLY A 203 -11.46 8.88 -16.87
CA GLY A 203 -12.80 8.34 -16.67
C GLY A 203 -13.21 8.32 -15.20
N ASN A 204 -14.14 7.43 -14.85
CA ASN A 204 -14.38 7.03 -13.47
C ASN A 204 -14.13 5.52 -13.41
N ASP A 205 -12.87 5.14 -13.22
CA ASP A 205 -12.44 3.77 -12.98
C ASP A 205 -12.78 3.31 -11.54
N GLY A 206 -12.80 4.25 -10.60
CA GLY A 206 -12.96 3.99 -9.16
C GLY A 206 -11.62 3.92 -8.42
N GLY A 207 -10.52 4.20 -9.11
CA GLY A 207 -9.16 4.02 -8.61
C GLY A 207 -8.77 2.55 -8.45
N GLY A 208 -7.93 2.28 -7.46
CA GLY A 208 -7.53 0.96 -6.97
C GLY A 208 -6.65 1.10 -5.73
N GLU A 209 -6.39 -0.01 -5.04
CA GLU A 209 -5.46 -0.08 -3.91
C GLU A 209 -4.16 -0.75 -4.34
N LEU A 210 -3.05 -0.32 -3.76
CA LEU A 210 -1.72 -0.86 -3.99
C LEU A 210 -1.04 -1.01 -2.61
N ASP A 211 -0.55 -2.21 -2.31
CA ASP A 211 -0.14 -2.65 -0.98
C ASP A 211 0.95 -3.76 -1.03
N PRO A 212 1.65 -4.06 0.08
CA PRO A 212 2.74 -5.04 0.11
C PRO A 212 2.31 -6.51 0.22
N HIS A 213 1.03 -6.80 0.44
CA HIS A 213 0.50 -8.15 0.67
C HIS A 213 -0.25 -8.67 -0.57
N GLY A 214 -1.17 -7.87 -1.12
CA GLY A 214 -1.93 -8.20 -2.34
C GLY A 214 -2.75 -9.49 -2.27
N ALA A 215 -3.19 -9.98 -3.44
CA ALA A 215 -4.10 -11.13 -3.55
C ALA A 215 -3.42 -12.51 -3.42
N ASP A 216 -2.11 -12.60 -3.64
CA ASP A 216 -1.33 -13.85 -3.62
C ASP A 216 -0.21 -13.90 -2.56
N GLY A 217 0.06 -12.78 -1.89
CA GLY A 217 1.11 -12.63 -0.88
C GLY A 217 2.38 -11.94 -1.38
N ASN A 218 2.46 -11.55 -2.66
CA ASN A 218 3.66 -10.95 -3.26
C ASN A 218 3.57 -9.42 -3.45
N GLY A 219 2.47 -8.80 -2.97
CA GLY A 219 2.16 -7.38 -3.13
C GLY A 219 1.64 -6.98 -4.52
N ASN A 220 1.11 -5.77 -4.61
CA ASN A 220 0.58 -5.15 -5.82
C ASN A 220 1.03 -3.66 -5.86
N PRO A 221 2.13 -3.31 -6.56
CA PRO A 221 2.91 -4.13 -7.49
C PRO A 221 3.66 -5.30 -6.85
N VAL A 222 3.73 -6.40 -7.61
CA VAL A 222 4.47 -7.61 -7.24
C VAL A 222 5.95 -7.25 -7.10
N GLY A 223 6.53 -7.49 -5.92
CA GLY A 223 7.90 -7.06 -5.60
C GLY A 223 8.09 -5.53 -5.47
N GLY A 224 7.01 -4.80 -5.19
CA GLY A 224 7.03 -3.36 -4.91
C GLY A 224 7.56 -3.04 -3.51
N ILE A 225 8.71 -2.38 -3.44
CA ILE A 225 9.37 -2.06 -2.15
C ILE A 225 9.27 -0.56 -1.86
N VAL A 226 8.92 -0.20 -0.63
CA VAL A 226 8.87 1.20 -0.17
C VAL A 226 10.01 1.49 0.80
N PHE A 227 10.71 2.60 0.58
CA PHE A 227 11.80 3.07 1.44
C PHE A 227 11.48 4.43 2.07
N SER A 228 11.88 4.62 3.32
CA SER A 228 11.74 5.90 4.02
C SER A 228 12.91 6.17 4.98
N ASN A 229 13.25 7.44 5.17
CA ASN A 229 14.00 7.92 6.34
C ASN A 229 13.18 8.86 7.24
N ALA A 230 11.88 9.04 6.94
CA ALA A 230 11.04 10.10 7.51
C ALA A 230 10.74 9.91 9.01
N PHE A 231 10.83 8.68 9.52
CA PHE A 231 10.75 8.34 10.95
C PHE A 231 12.03 8.69 11.74
N GLY A 232 12.87 9.59 11.21
CA GLY A 232 14.05 10.14 11.89
C GLY A 232 15.29 9.24 11.92
N GLY A 233 15.31 8.20 11.08
CA GLY A 233 16.34 7.17 11.03
C GLY A 233 17.34 7.31 9.87
N GLN A 234 18.04 6.21 9.60
CA GLN A 234 18.60 5.97 8.26
C GLN A 234 17.47 5.53 7.32
N THR A 235 17.72 5.49 6.01
CA THR A 235 16.73 4.93 5.07
C THR A 235 16.55 3.44 5.36
N GLU A 236 15.33 3.06 5.70
CA GLU A 236 14.88 1.71 5.99
C GLU A 236 13.71 1.33 5.07
N GLU A 237 13.47 0.02 4.98
CA GLU A 237 12.34 -0.58 4.26
C GLU A 237 11.06 -0.45 5.10
N ILE A 238 9.95 -0.11 4.44
CA ILE A 238 8.62 -0.05 5.04
C ILE A 238 7.82 -1.26 4.53
N PHE A 239 7.41 -2.11 5.47
CA PHE A 239 6.67 -3.35 5.20
C PHE A 239 5.15 -3.18 5.28
N GLU A 240 4.67 -2.11 5.91
CA GLU A 240 3.24 -1.82 6.05
C GLU A 240 2.98 -0.44 5.45
N TRP A 241 2.36 -0.42 4.27
CA TRP A 241 2.07 0.78 3.50
C TRP A 241 0.84 0.57 2.62
N THR A 242 0.23 1.66 2.19
CA THR A 242 -0.94 1.63 1.29
C THR A 242 -0.89 2.83 0.37
N ASN A 243 -1.12 2.64 -0.93
CA ASN A 243 -1.28 3.71 -1.92
C ASN A 243 -2.58 3.51 -2.72
N PHE A 244 -3.51 4.46 -2.64
CA PHE A 244 -4.63 4.53 -3.59
C PHE A 244 -4.37 5.63 -4.62
N MET A 245 -4.83 5.36 -5.84
CA MET A 245 -4.65 6.23 -7.00
C MET A 245 -5.93 6.22 -7.83
N ASP A 246 -6.41 7.40 -8.24
CA ASP A 246 -7.28 7.56 -9.41
C ASP A 246 -6.71 8.60 -10.38
N ASN A 247 -7.47 9.02 -11.39
CA ASN A 247 -6.98 9.99 -12.38
C ASN A 247 -7.01 11.48 -11.92
N THR A 248 -7.53 11.75 -10.72
CA THR A 248 -7.68 13.09 -10.11
C THR A 248 -7.09 13.24 -8.71
N ASN A 249 -7.12 12.20 -7.87
CA ASN A 249 -6.58 12.23 -6.51
C ASN A 249 -5.64 11.04 -6.24
N PHE A 250 -4.81 11.21 -5.23
CA PHE A 250 -3.89 10.19 -4.74
C PHE A 250 -3.71 10.28 -3.23
N CYS A 251 -3.37 9.15 -2.63
CA CYS A 251 -2.96 9.10 -1.24
C CYS A 251 -2.03 7.92 -1.01
N PHE A 252 -0.98 8.13 -0.22
CA PHE A 252 0.02 7.12 0.12
C PHE A 252 0.38 7.27 1.60
N ARG A 253 0.12 6.24 2.40
CA ARG A 253 0.53 6.14 3.80
C ARG A 253 1.64 5.09 3.94
N ILE A 254 2.63 5.42 4.74
CA ILE A 254 3.66 4.51 5.26
C ILE A 254 3.54 4.47 6.79
N CYS A 255 3.60 3.29 7.38
CA CYS A 255 3.48 3.12 8.83
C CYS A 255 4.86 2.92 9.47
N ASP A 256 5.06 3.43 10.70
CA ASP A 256 6.35 3.31 11.38
C ASP A 256 6.63 1.82 11.69
N PRO A 257 7.70 1.20 11.18
CA PRO A 257 8.03 -0.19 11.49
C PRO A 257 8.44 -0.41 12.97
N LYS A 258 8.48 0.65 13.78
CA LYS A 258 8.65 0.66 15.25
C LYS A 258 7.38 1.11 15.99
N GLY A 259 6.30 1.41 15.26
CA GLY A 259 4.98 1.74 15.78
C GLY A 259 4.32 0.57 16.50
N LYS A 260 3.22 0.82 17.21
CA LYS A 260 2.60 -0.22 18.07
C LYS A 260 1.81 -1.29 17.33
N ASP A 261 1.34 -0.93 16.13
CA ASP A 261 0.42 -1.73 15.31
C ASP A 261 0.42 -1.18 13.85
N PRO A 262 1.54 -1.27 13.11
CA PRO A 262 1.67 -0.61 11.81
C PRO A 262 0.69 -1.16 10.77
N ALA A 263 0.46 -2.47 10.77
CA ALA A 263 -0.52 -3.12 9.88
C ALA A 263 -1.95 -2.63 10.10
N ALA A 264 -2.34 -2.21 11.32
CA ALA A 264 -3.67 -1.64 11.59
C ALA A 264 -3.81 -0.19 11.06
N TYR A 265 -2.71 0.57 10.98
CA TYR A 265 -2.71 1.92 10.43
C TYR A 265 -2.56 1.96 8.90
N CYS A 266 -1.97 0.93 8.31
CA CYS A 266 -1.83 0.69 6.88
C CYS A 266 -2.50 -0.65 6.52
N GLN A 267 -3.83 -0.72 6.69
CA GLN A 267 -4.59 -1.91 6.31
C GLN A 267 -4.82 -2.00 4.82
N HIS A 268 -4.97 -3.25 4.37
CA HIS A 268 -5.03 -3.68 2.97
C HIS A 268 -6.24 -4.59 2.71
N ILE A 269 -7.39 -4.22 3.30
CA ILE A 269 -8.67 -4.93 3.20
C ILE A 269 -9.84 -3.98 2.90
N TYR A 270 -9.53 -2.76 2.47
CA TYR A 270 -10.46 -1.63 2.32
C TYR A 270 -10.38 -0.99 0.91
N ASP A 271 -9.95 -1.81 -0.03
CA ASP A 271 -9.62 -1.61 -1.45
C ASP A 271 -10.67 -0.77 -2.19
N THR A 272 -11.94 -1.17 -2.14
CA THR A 272 -13.01 -0.47 -2.88
C THR A 272 -13.53 0.80 -2.18
N LEU A 273 -12.91 1.24 -1.08
CA LEU A 273 -13.32 2.43 -0.32
C LEU A 273 -12.46 3.68 -0.60
N GLY A 274 -11.29 3.51 -1.20
CA GLY A 274 -10.49 4.60 -1.76
C GLY A 274 -9.93 5.61 -0.75
N CYS A 275 -9.44 6.75 -1.28
CA CYS A 275 -8.63 7.70 -0.54
C CYS A 275 -9.33 8.37 0.65
N GLU A 276 -10.49 9.00 0.43
CA GLU A 276 -11.18 9.77 1.48
C GLU A 276 -11.62 8.90 2.67
N TRP A 277 -11.76 7.57 2.49
CA TRP A 277 -12.15 6.66 3.56
C TRP A 277 -10.95 6.06 4.31
N ASN A 278 -9.91 5.60 3.59
CA ASN A 278 -8.73 4.97 4.18
C ASN A 278 -7.70 5.98 4.73
N MET A 279 -7.60 7.14 4.08
CA MET A 279 -6.71 8.23 4.48
C MET A 279 -7.42 9.59 4.62
N PRO A 280 -8.44 9.72 5.50
CA PRO A 280 -9.16 10.98 5.68
C PRO A 280 -8.20 12.13 6.03
N ALA A 281 -8.12 13.15 5.19
CA ALA A 281 -7.06 14.16 5.22
C ALA A 281 -7.46 15.44 4.46
N ASN A 282 -6.47 16.26 4.10
CA ASN A 282 -6.64 17.36 3.16
C ASN A 282 -6.36 16.89 1.71
N TYR A 283 -7.21 17.32 0.78
CA TYR A 283 -7.14 17.04 -0.67
C TYR A 283 -7.38 18.32 -1.50
N ASP A 284 -7.32 19.51 -0.90
CA ASP A 284 -7.43 20.80 -1.60
C ASP A 284 -6.25 21.04 -2.57
N GLU A 285 -6.34 22.08 -3.42
CA GLU A 285 -5.17 22.58 -4.15
C GLU A 285 -4.20 23.33 -3.23
N GLY A 286 -2.90 23.16 -3.44
CA GLY A 286 -1.83 23.76 -2.63
C GLY A 286 -0.94 22.74 -1.93
N PHE A 287 0.18 23.20 -1.37
CA PHE A 287 1.20 22.33 -0.81
C PHE A 287 1.50 22.71 0.63
N ASP A 288 1.53 21.73 1.53
CA ASP A 288 2.02 21.94 2.89
C ASP A 288 2.67 20.69 3.50
N THR A 289 3.33 20.90 4.62
CA THR A 289 3.67 19.84 5.55
C THR A 289 3.18 20.19 6.96
N CYS A 290 2.52 19.24 7.61
CA CYS A 290 1.89 19.37 8.93
C CYS A 290 2.28 18.19 9.83
N SER A 291 2.00 18.31 11.12
CA SER A 291 2.04 17.20 12.08
C SER A 291 0.70 17.03 12.76
N ALA A 292 0.30 15.80 13.12
CA ALA A 292 -0.89 15.52 13.92
C ALA A 292 -0.60 14.42 14.95
N ASP A 293 -1.51 14.28 15.92
CA ASP A 293 -1.62 13.02 16.67
C ASP A 293 -2.10 11.91 15.71
N SER A 294 -1.74 10.66 15.98
CA SER A 294 -2.26 9.50 15.24
C SER A 294 -3.79 9.48 15.34
N GLY A 295 -4.47 9.28 14.20
CA GLY A 295 -5.92 9.04 14.19
C GLY A 295 -6.29 7.66 14.78
N GLU A 296 -7.55 7.25 14.61
CA GLU A 296 -7.91 5.84 14.82
C GLU A 296 -7.32 4.99 13.67
N PRO A 297 -6.97 3.70 13.91
CA PRO A 297 -6.57 2.79 12.85
C PRO A 297 -7.69 2.54 11.82
N MET A 298 -7.32 2.17 10.59
CA MET A 298 -8.29 1.98 9.49
C MET A 298 -9.36 0.97 9.89
N GLY A 299 -10.64 1.33 9.73
CA GLY A 299 -11.77 0.45 10.03
C GLY A 299 -12.02 0.09 11.51
N VAL A 300 -11.23 0.60 12.46
CA VAL A 300 -11.37 0.32 13.90
C VAL A 300 -12.29 1.34 14.59
N TYR A 301 -13.57 0.99 14.71
CA TYR A 301 -14.58 1.84 15.34
C TYR A 301 -14.69 1.54 16.84
N GLY A 302 -13.65 1.96 17.59
CA GLY A 302 -13.56 1.93 19.05
C GLY A 302 -13.39 0.54 19.66
N GLY A 303 -14.45 -0.29 19.61
CA GLY A 303 -14.46 -1.65 20.17
C GLY A 303 -14.70 -2.76 19.13
N SER A 304 -14.78 -2.40 17.85
CA SER A 304 -15.14 -3.30 16.75
C SER A 304 -14.43 -2.90 15.45
N THR A 305 -13.89 -3.89 14.75
CA THR A 305 -13.33 -3.73 13.40
C THR A 305 -14.41 -4.02 12.35
N PHE A 306 -14.61 -3.09 11.42
CA PHE A 306 -15.42 -3.29 10.21
C PHE A 306 -14.62 -4.07 9.17
N HIS A 307 -15.27 -4.95 8.39
CA HIS A 307 -14.65 -5.66 7.27
C HIS A 307 -15.37 -5.33 5.98
N GLN A 308 -14.64 -5.14 4.88
CA GLN A 308 -15.25 -4.81 3.59
C GLN A 308 -16.20 -5.95 3.14
N GLY A 309 -17.40 -5.58 2.71
CA GLY A 309 -18.49 -6.53 2.44
C GLY A 309 -19.45 -6.78 3.62
N ASP A 310 -19.18 -6.22 4.81
CA ASP A 310 -20.17 -6.14 5.89
C ASP A 310 -21.43 -5.38 5.42
N ALA A 311 -22.58 -5.71 6.02
CA ALA A 311 -23.90 -5.24 5.56
C ALA A 311 -24.12 -3.71 5.66
N VAL A 312 -23.24 -2.98 6.33
CA VAL A 312 -23.21 -1.51 6.42
C VAL A 312 -21.75 -1.04 6.47
N THR A 313 -21.27 -0.37 5.43
CA THR A 313 -20.04 0.41 5.49
C THR A 313 -20.26 1.62 6.41
N PRO A 314 -19.42 1.84 7.44
CA PRO A 314 -19.52 3.02 8.30
C PRO A 314 -18.98 4.27 7.61
N ASP A 315 -19.42 5.44 8.09
CA ASP A 315 -18.80 6.73 7.75
C ASP A 315 -17.30 6.71 8.09
N PRO A 316 -16.43 7.36 7.29
CA PRO A 316 -15.00 7.34 7.49
C PRO A 316 -14.57 8.03 8.80
N HIS A 317 -13.38 7.68 9.29
CA HIS A 317 -12.80 8.31 10.46
C HIS A 317 -12.59 9.82 10.27
N PRO A 318 -12.70 10.64 11.33
CA PRO A 318 -12.34 12.06 11.24
C PRO A 318 -10.87 12.23 10.85
N ALA A 319 -10.59 13.12 9.90
CA ALA A 319 -9.23 13.45 9.49
C ALA A 319 -8.36 13.86 10.70
N PRO A 320 -7.10 13.37 10.83
CA PRO A 320 -6.23 13.74 11.93
C PRO A 320 -5.99 15.24 11.93
N LYS A 321 -6.19 15.88 13.09
CA LYS A 321 -6.22 17.33 13.18
C LYS A 321 -4.82 17.93 12.94
N PRO A 322 -4.59 18.67 11.83
CA PRO A 322 -3.25 19.13 11.48
C PRO A 322 -2.79 20.29 12.37
N THR A 323 -1.50 20.29 12.68
CA THR A 323 -0.79 21.28 13.52
C THR A 323 0.57 21.59 12.89
N ASN A 324 1.21 22.67 13.35
CA ASN A 324 2.57 23.07 12.93
C ASN A 324 2.78 23.25 11.41
N CYS A 325 1.69 23.41 10.66
CA CYS A 325 1.67 23.44 9.21
C CYS A 325 2.57 24.52 8.59
N LYS A 326 3.26 24.15 7.52
CA LYS A 326 4.13 25.02 6.73
C LYS A 326 3.75 24.87 5.25
N THR A 327 3.21 25.93 4.66
CA THR A 327 2.94 25.98 3.22
C THR A 327 4.24 25.93 2.42
N VAL A 328 4.25 25.14 1.35
CA VAL A 328 5.32 25.05 0.35
C VAL A 328 4.83 25.74 -0.93
N ALA A 329 5.72 26.37 -1.70
CA ALA A 329 5.30 27.11 -2.89
C ALA A 329 4.87 26.20 -4.06
N THR A 330 5.58 25.09 -4.25
CA THR A 330 5.29 24.02 -5.22
C THR A 330 6.18 22.81 -4.92
N VAL A 331 5.78 21.63 -5.36
CA VAL A 331 6.70 20.49 -5.58
C VAL A 331 7.19 20.55 -7.04
N THR A 332 8.49 20.37 -7.28
CA THR A 332 9.06 20.48 -8.63
C THR A 332 10.41 19.77 -8.75
N ASN A 333 10.71 19.27 -9.95
CA ASN A 333 11.96 18.59 -10.28
C ASN A 333 12.64 19.09 -11.57
N GLY A 334 12.01 20.02 -12.29
CA GLY A 334 12.50 20.55 -13.57
C GLY A 334 12.10 19.73 -14.79
N PHE A 335 11.40 18.60 -14.62
CA PHE A 335 10.82 17.81 -15.70
C PHE A 335 9.41 18.29 -16.05
N ALA A 336 9.32 19.44 -16.72
CA ALA A 336 8.09 19.87 -17.35
C ALA A 336 7.77 19.02 -18.59
N LEU A 337 6.52 18.60 -18.76
CA LEU A 337 6.05 18.03 -20.03
C LEU A 337 6.20 19.10 -21.13
N THR A 338 7.06 18.84 -22.11
CA THR A 338 7.15 19.69 -23.30
C THR A 338 5.82 19.63 -24.03
N SER A 339 5.02 20.70 -23.94
CA SER A 339 3.69 20.78 -24.54
C SER A 339 3.77 20.47 -26.03
N GLY A 340 3.14 19.36 -26.45
CA GLY A 340 3.32 18.78 -27.78
C GLY A 340 3.10 19.83 -28.88
N ALA A 341 4.17 20.14 -29.61
CA ALA A 341 4.15 21.20 -30.61
C ALA A 341 3.09 20.94 -31.66
N SER A 342 2.09 21.83 -31.76
CA SER A 342 1.07 21.77 -32.78
C SER A 342 1.72 21.91 -34.16
N GLN A 343 1.88 20.80 -34.89
CA GLN A 343 2.46 20.83 -36.23
C GLN A 343 1.61 21.73 -37.14
N PRO A 344 2.18 22.77 -37.77
CA PRO A 344 1.48 23.50 -38.79
C PRO A 344 1.29 22.60 -40.01
N THR A 345 0.04 22.29 -40.37
CA THR A 345 -0.34 21.48 -41.53
C THR A 345 -0.16 22.26 -42.85
N GLY A 346 1.09 22.59 -43.16
CA GLY A 346 1.51 23.25 -44.40
C GLY A 346 1.38 22.31 -45.60
N SER A 347 0.26 22.39 -46.32
CA SER A 347 0.01 21.59 -47.52
C SER A 347 1.00 21.90 -48.65
N ALA A 348 1.50 20.87 -49.33
CA ALA A 348 2.44 21.03 -50.43
C ALA A 348 1.78 21.63 -51.70
N GLY A 349 2.37 22.71 -52.23
CA GLY A 349 2.08 23.24 -53.56
C GLY A 349 3.33 23.16 -54.45
N SER A 350 3.17 22.82 -55.73
CA SER A 350 4.27 22.45 -56.63
C SER A 350 4.39 23.33 -57.89
N SER A 351 5.53 23.19 -58.59
CA SER A 351 5.92 23.80 -59.87
C SER A 351 6.53 25.22 -59.84
N GLY A 352 7.53 25.45 -60.72
CA GLY A 352 8.25 26.72 -60.88
C GLY A 352 9.72 26.55 -61.31
N SER A 353 9.99 26.30 -62.59
CA SER A 353 11.33 25.97 -63.10
C SER A 353 12.02 27.11 -63.87
N ALA A 354 13.09 27.70 -63.29
CA ALA A 354 14.14 28.51 -63.93
C ALA A 354 15.28 28.78 -62.91
N GLY A 355 16.53 29.11 -63.27
CA GLY A 355 17.18 29.12 -64.58
C GLY A 355 18.40 30.07 -64.65
N SER A 356 19.60 29.52 -64.88
CA SER A 356 20.83 30.19 -65.40
C SER A 356 21.78 31.00 -64.48
N SER A 357 23.06 30.59 -64.54
CA SER A 357 24.32 31.38 -64.67
C SER A 357 24.88 32.32 -63.58
N GLY A 358 26.18 32.10 -63.26
CA GLY A 358 27.15 33.10 -62.76
C GLY A 358 27.74 32.80 -61.36
N GLY A 359 29.06 32.82 -61.11
CA GLY A 359 30.21 32.85 -62.03
C GLY A 359 31.54 33.32 -61.38
N ALA A 360 32.52 32.40 -61.21
CA ALA A 360 33.93 32.65 -60.82
C ALA A 360 34.17 33.23 -59.39
N SER A 361 35.37 33.23 -58.77
CA SER A 361 36.71 32.69 -59.10
C SER A 361 37.60 32.57 -57.82
N GLY A 362 38.63 31.71 -57.82
CA GLY A 362 39.68 31.66 -56.77
C GLY A 362 40.01 30.23 -56.28
N ALA A 363 40.81 29.38 -56.94
CA ALA A 363 42.18 29.52 -57.46
C ALA A 363 43.35 29.21 -56.48
N SER A 364 43.56 27.90 -56.20
CA SER A 364 44.89 27.24 -56.08
C SER A 364 45.79 27.60 -54.85
N ARG A 365 46.77 26.77 -54.41
CA ARG A 365 47.62 25.77 -55.11
C ARG A 365 47.93 24.51 -54.28
N SER A 366 48.41 23.48 -54.98
CA SER A 366 48.83 22.16 -54.46
C SER A 366 50.33 22.11 -54.09
N GLY A 367 50.71 21.13 -53.27
CA GLY A 367 52.10 20.69 -53.04
C GLY A 367 52.11 19.28 -52.43
N SER A 368 53.07 18.42 -52.79
CA SER A 368 52.96 16.97 -52.53
C SER A 368 54.30 16.24 -52.29
N SER A 369 54.17 15.00 -51.79
CA SER A 369 55.16 13.91 -51.73
C SER A 369 56.26 13.95 -50.66
N GLY A 370 56.61 12.75 -50.17
CA GLY A 370 57.63 12.48 -49.14
C GLY A 370 57.34 11.13 -48.47
N SER A 371 58.18 10.12 -48.67
CA SER A 371 57.87 8.71 -48.36
C SER A 371 58.98 8.00 -47.56
N ALA A 372 58.60 6.92 -46.86
CA ALA A 372 59.47 5.83 -46.35
C ALA A 372 60.41 6.14 -45.15
N LYS A 373 60.84 5.17 -44.30
CA LYS A 373 60.35 3.80 -43.98
C LYS A 373 61.18 3.18 -42.82
N ALA A 374 60.51 2.61 -41.80
CA ALA A 374 60.99 1.61 -40.84
C ALA A 374 62.22 1.99 -39.97
N THR A 375 62.63 1.23 -38.94
CA THR A 375 62.05 0.03 -38.28
C THR A 375 61.40 0.43 -36.93
N ASN A 376 61.14 -0.37 -35.88
CA ASN A 376 61.38 -1.78 -35.49
C ASN A 376 60.27 -2.19 -34.47
N SER A 377 60.43 -3.19 -33.60
CA SER A 377 60.21 -4.65 -33.77
C SER A 377 60.23 -5.31 -32.38
N ASN A 378 59.57 -6.48 -32.23
CA ASN A 378 59.32 -7.25 -31.00
C ASN A 378 58.37 -6.60 -29.97
N SER A 379 57.26 -7.20 -29.50
CA SER A 379 56.82 -8.61 -29.32
C SER A 379 57.31 -9.30 -28.04
N GLY A 380 56.36 -9.78 -27.23
CA GLY A 380 56.62 -10.51 -25.98
C GLY A 380 55.34 -10.73 -25.14
N SER A 381 54.47 -11.66 -25.55
CA SER A 381 53.28 -12.06 -24.80
C SER A 381 53.57 -13.19 -23.81
N THR A 382 52.94 -13.19 -22.63
CA THR A 382 52.71 -14.42 -21.84
C THR A 382 51.64 -14.20 -20.77
N SER A 383 50.69 -15.12 -20.67
CA SER A 383 49.86 -15.31 -19.48
C SER A 383 50.62 -16.13 -18.44
N PRO A 384 50.18 -16.10 -17.18
CA PRO A 384 50.18 -17.33 -16.39
C PRO A 384 48.83 -17.61 -15.73
N SER A 385 48.26 -18.79 -16.00
CA SER A 385 47.27 -19.41 -15.10
C SER A 385 48.02 -20.16 -14.00
N ALA A 386 47.68 -19.91 -12.74
CA ALA A 386 48.22 -20.67 -11.62
C ALA A 386 47.12 -20.93 -10.57
N THR A 387 46.82 -22.20 -10.32
CA THR A 387 45.94 -22.64 -9.23
C THR A 387 46.67 -22.58 -7.90
N GLY A 388 46.03 -22.01 -6.88
CA GLY A 388 46.60 -21.89 -5.53
C GLY A 388 45.56 -22.07 -4.44
N LYS A 389 45.47 -23.28 -3.86
CA LYS A 389 44.74 -23.50 -2.60
C LYS A 389 45.58 -22.99 -1.42
N SER A 390 44.98 -22.31 -0.44
CA SER A 390 45.45 -22.36 0.96
C SER A 390 44.44 -21.79 1.96
N ALA A 391 44.43 -22.40 3.15
CA ALA A 391 44.02 -21.89 4.46
C ALA A 391 42.87 -20.86 4.53
N GLY A 392 41.70 -21.31 5.02
CA GLY A 392 40.75 -20.41 5.67
C GLY A 392 41.30 -19.93 7.02
N VAL A 393 41.16 -18.64 7.32
CA VAL A 393 41.52 -18.06 8.62
C VAL A 393 40.30 -18.12 9.53
N SER A 394 40.27 -19.11 10.44
CA SER A 394 39.26 -19.20 11.49
C SER A 394 39.52 -18.16 12.58
N THR A 395 38.85 -17.01 12.54
CA THR A 395 38.81 -16.07 13.66
C THR A 395 37.97 -16.67 14.80
N SER A 396 38.64 -17.06 15.89
CA SER A 396 37.97 -17.67 17.04
C SER A 396 37.24 -16.62 17.88
N VAL A 397 35.92 -16.55 17.77
CA VAL A 397 35.07 -15.89 18.77
C VAL A 397 34.65 -16.96 19.79
N GLN A 398 35.23 -16.91 20.99
CA GLN A 398 34.90 -17.85 22.07
C GLN A 398 33.84 -17.25 23.00
N GLY A 399 32.76 -17.98 23.27
CA GLY A 399 31.96 -17.76 24.48
C GLY A 399 30.45 -18.03 24.39
N TRP A 400 29.93 -18.65 25.46
CA TRP A 400 28.56 -18.55 25.98
C TRP A 400 27.37 -19.11 25.17
N GLU A 401 27.16 -18.75 23.90
CA GLU A 401 25.84 -18.96 23.26
C GLU A 401 25.39 -20.43 23.11
N ARG A 402 26.33 -21.38 22.96
CA ARG A 402 25.97 -22.80 22.77
C ARG A 402 25.40 -23.50 24.01
N ILE A 403 25.42 -22.86 25.18
CA ILE A 403 24.89 -23.43 26.44
C ILE A 403 23.36 -23.35 26.48
N VAL A 404 22.75 -22.25 25.98
CA VAL A 404 21.30 -22.03 26.10
C VAL A 404 20.50 -23.04 25.25
N VAL A 405 20.90 -23.25 24.00
CA VAL A 405 20.19 -24.11 23.03
C VAL A 405 20.32 -25.60 23.35
N SER A 406 21.40 -26.02 24.03
CA SER A 406 21.66 -27.43 24.34
C SER A 406 20.99 -27.93 25.62
N VAL A 407 20.69 -27.05 26.58
CA VAL A 407 19.98 -27.42 27.82
C VAL A 407 18.46 -27.38 27.65
N GLY A 408 17.92 -26.39 26.91
CA GLY A 408 16.47 -26.24 26.72
C GLY A 408 15.81 -27.47 26.08
N SER A 409 16.41 -27.99 25.01
CA SER A 409 15.88 -29.14 24.25
C SER A 409 15.79 -30.43 25.08
N ALA A 410 16.69 -30.64 26.04
CA ALA A 410 16.73 -31.86 26.85
C ALA A 410 15.54 -31.96 27.83
N LEU A 411 15.10 -30.83 28.40
CA LEU A 411 14.02 -30.80 29.39
C LEU A 411 12.63 -31.05 28.78
N VAL A 412 12.40 -30.57 27.54
CA VAL A 412 11.10 -30.72 26.86
C VAL A 412 10.81 -32.18 26.52
N PHE A 413 11.79 -32.92 25.96
CA PHE A 413 11.57 -34.32 25.57
C PHE A 413 11.42 -35.27 26.77
N SER A 414 12.06 -35.00 27.91
CA SER A 414 11.90 -35.83 29.12
C SER A 414 10.49 -35.74 29.75
N LEU A 415 9.79 -34.60 29.61
CA LEU A 415 8.44 -34.45 30.16
C LEU A 415 7.38 -35.14 29.30
N VAL A 416 7.52 -35.13 27.97
CA VAL A 416 6.59 -35.85 27.06
C VAL A 416 6.72 -37.37 27.23
N GLY A 417 7.94 -37.89 27.42
CA GLY A 417 8.17 -39.33 27.64
C GLY A 417 7.56 -39.88 28.93
N ALA A 418 7.39 -39.06 29.96
CA ALA A 418 6.84 -39.49 31.25
C ALA A 418 5.30 -39.65 31.26
N ALA A 419 4.59 -39.07 30.29
CA ALA A 419 3.13 -39.04 30.24
C ALA A 419 2.48 -40.23 29.49
N VAL A 420 3.27 -41.24 29.09
CA VAL A 420 2.84 -42.35 28.22
C VAL A 420 2.96 -43.73 28.91
N VAL A 421 3.40 -43.78 30.17
CA VAL A 421 3.69 -45.05 30.89
C VAL A 421 3.15 -45.06 32.34
N LEU A 422 2.02 -44.41 32.59
CA LEU A 422 1.20 -44.52 33.82
C LEU A 422 -0.29 -44.49 33.48
#